data_AF-A0A940W0W7-F1
#
_entry.id   AF-A0A940W0W7-F1
#
_cell.length_a   1.000
_cell.length_b   1.000
_cell.length_c   1.000
_cell.angle_alpha   90.00
_cell.angle_beta   90.00
_cell.angle_gamma   90.00
#
_symmetry.space_group_name_H-M   'P 1'
#
loop_
_entity.id
_entity.type
_entity.pdbx_description
1 polymer ?
#
loop_
_entity_poly.entity_id
_entity_poly.type
_entity_poly.pdbx_seq_one_letter_code
_entity_poly.pdbx_strand_id
1 'polypeptide(L)'
;MVFARVISDLTTFAYLSDVFVLSEHRGQGLGKWLVYTICEHPDLQALKRIALITRTPEFYEPLFFAIQDPANIRKFMIRIKPAVGKQA
;
A
#
# COMPACT_ATOMS: atom_id res chain seq x y z
N MET A 1 -1.88 9.99 -16.43
CA MET A 1 -2.47 10.15 -15.08
C MET A 1 -2.14 8.95 -14.21
N VAL A 2 -2.00 9.18 -12.91
CA VAL A 2 -1.86 8.18 -11.85
C VAL A 2 -2.90 8.48 -10.76
N PHE A 3 -3.52 7.45 -10.19
CA PHE A 3 -4.62 7.61 -9.22
C PHE A 3 -4.71 6.42 -8.26
N ALA A 4 -5.25 6.67 -7.07
CA ALA A 4 -5.67 5.67 -6.08
C ALA A 4 -6.72 6.28 -5.15
N ARG A 5 -7.46 5.41 -4.46
CA ARG A 5 -8.39 5.78 -3.38
C ARG A 5 -7.94 5.18 -2.05
N VAL A 6 -8.10 5.96 -0.99
CA VAL A 6 -7.89 5.52 0.39
C VAL A 6 -9.21 5.72 1.13
N ILE A 7 -9.74 4.63 1.69
CA ILE A 7 -10.94 4.65 2.53
C ILE A 7 -10.49 4.36 3.94
N SER A 8 -10.74 5.26 4.88
CA SER A 8 -10.18 5.18 6.23
C SER A 8 -11.17 5.67 7.27
N ASP A 9 -11.12 5.07 8.46
CA ASP A 9 -11.77 5.57 9.67
C ASP A 9 -10.91 6.61 10.41
N LEU A 10 -9.72 6.92 9.88
CA LEU A 10 -8.71 7.85 10.40
C LEU A 10 -8.24 7.53 11.83
N THR A 11 -8.48 6.31 12.32
CA THR A 11 -8.15 5.92 13.69
C THR A 11 -7.50 4.56 13.78
N THR A 12 -7.98 3.56 13.04
CA THR A 12 -7.49 2.18 13.17
C THR A 12 -7.07 1.55 11.84
N PHE A 13 -7.72 1.91 10.74
CA PHE A 13 -7.62 1.15 9.50
C PHE A 13 -7.80 2.03 8.25
N ALA A 14 -7.02 1.72 7.21
CA ALA A 14 -7.24 2.22 5.86
C ALA A 14 -7.23 1.08 4.82
N TYR A 15 -8.08 1.20 3.81
CA TYR A 15 -8.10 0.36 2.63
C TYR A 15 -7.62 1.15 1.40
N LEU A 16 -6.54 0.67 0.78
CA LEU A 16 -5.99 1.20 -0.47
C LEU A 16 -6.64 0.47 -1.65
N SER A 17 -7.25 1.23 -2.54
CA SER A 17 -8.05 0.73 -3.67
C SER A 17 -7.82 1.54 -4.94
N ASP A 18 -8.19 0.96 -6.08
CA ASP A 18 -8.19 1.61 -7.40
C ASP A 18 -6.86 2.26 -7.79
N VAL A 19 -5.76 1.61 -7.43
CA VAL A 19 -4.42 2.04 -7.82
C VAL A 19 -4.24 1.74 -9.31
N PHE A 20 -4.11 2.78 -10.13
CA PHE A 20 -3.79 2.62 -11.55
C PHE A 20 -2.90 3.73 -12.10
N VAL A 21 -2.18 3.39 -13.16
CA VAL A 21 -1.40 4.32 -13.98
C VAL A 21 -1.84 4.14 -15.43
N LEU A 22 -2.26 5.24 -16.06
CA LEU A 22 -2.59 5.23 -17.49
C LEU A 22 -1.38 4.78 -18.31
N SER A 23 -1.64 4.04 -19.38
CA SER A 23 -0.61 3.35 -20.15
C SER A 23 0.51 4.28 -20.64
N GLU A 24 0.18 5.52 -21.04
CA GLU A 24 1.19 6.48 -21.54
C GLU A 24 2.18 6.96 -20.46
N HIS A 25 1.88 6.70 -19.19
CA HIS A 25 2.67 7.16 -18.04
C HIS A 25 3.34 6.01 -17.25
N ARG A 26 3.22 4.77 -17.74
CA ARG A 26 3.86 3.60 -17.10
C ARG A 26 5.38 3.62 -17.32
N GLY A 27 6.10 2.83 -16.51
CA GLY A 27 7.57 2.74 -16.58
C GLY A 27 8.32 3.89 -15.89
N GLN A 28 7.63 4.94 -15.44
CA GLN A 28 8.23 6.14 -14.84
C GLN A 28 8.26 6.11 -13.30
N GLY A 29 7.95 4.97 -12.67
CA GLY A 29 7.93 4.85 -11.20
C GLY A 29 6.72 5.49 -10.49
N LEU A 30 5.80 6.14 -11.21
CA LEU A 30 4.67 6.88 -10.65
C LEU A 30 3.76 6.07 -9.72
N GLY A 31 3.53 4.79 -10.00
CA GLY A 31 2.70 3.94 -9.14
C GLY A 31 3.35 3.71 -7.76
N LYS A 32 4.66 3.45 -7.73
CA LYS A 32 5.41 3.30 -6.47
C LYS A 32 5.45 4.61 -5.71
N TRP A 33 5.71 5.71 -6.41
CA TRP A 33 5.67 7.06 -5.84
C TRP A 33 4.32 7.36 -5.19
N LEU A 34 3.21 7.12 -5.89
CA LEU A 34 1.86 7.37 -5.37
C LEU A 34 1.61 6.57 -4.08
N VAL A 35 1.85 5.25 -4.11
CA VAL A 35 1.59 4.39 -2.95
C VAL A 35 2.46 4.80 -1.77
N TYR A 36 3.73 5.14 -2.01
CA TYR A 36 4.63 5.66 -0.99
C TYR A 36 4.11 6.99 -0.40
N THR A 37 3.73 7.95 -1.23
CA THR A 37 3.19 9.24 -0.78
C THR A 37 1.92 9.07 0.07
N ILE A 38 1.01 8.19 -0.33
CA ILE A 38 -0.18 7.84 0.46
C ILE A 38 0.24 7.29 1.82
N CYS A 39 1.15 6.33 1.80
CA CYS A 39 1.68 5.65 2.97
C CYS A 39 2.37 6.58 3.98
N GLU A 40 2.93 7.69 3.51
CA GLU A 40 3.57 8.72 4.34
C GLU A 40 2.63 9.88 4.71
N HIS A 41 1.34 9.81 4.33
CA HIS A 41 0.37 10.84 4.69
C HIS A 41 0.23 10.96 6.23
N PRO A 42 0.26 12.17 6.82
CA PRO A 42 0.22 12.37 8.27
C PRO A 42 -0.94 11.66 8.97
N ASP A 43 -2.14 11.77 8.41
CA ASP A 43 -3.36 11.16 8.99
C ASP A 43 -3.33 9.62 8.99
N LEU A 44 -2.44 8.99 8.21
CA LEU A 44 -2.33 7.54 8.15
C LEU A 44 -1.23 6.99 9.07
N GLN A 45 -0.40 7.86 9.68
CA GLN A 45 0.74 7.44 10.49
C GLN A 45 0.34 6.74 11.79
N ALA A 46 -0.81 7.11 12.38
CA ALA A 46 -1.30 6.48 13.61
C ALA A 46 -2.01 5.14 13.34
N LEU A 47 -2.38 4.83 12.09
CA LEU A 47 -3.18 3.67 11.77
C LEU A 47 -2.42 2.37 12.05
N LYS A 48 -3.12 1.40 12.63
CA LYS A 48 -2.54 0.09 12.93
C LYS A 48 -2.37 -0.75 11.66
N ARG A 49 -3.23 -0.53 10.65
CA ARG A 49 -3.28 -1.34 9.42
C ARG A 49 -3.62 -0.48 8.22
N ILE A 50 -2.86 -0.68 7.15
CA ILE A 50 -3.21 -0.26 5.79
C ILE A 50 -3.27 -1.53 4.97
N ALA A 51 -4.39 -1.80 4.29
CA ALA A 51 -4.59 -3.04 3.57
C ALA A 51 -5.04 -2.83 2.12
N LEU A 52 -4.81 -3.85 1.29
CA LEU A 52 -5.26 -3.91 -0.08
C LEU A 52 -5.48 -5.35 -0.53
N ILE A 53 -6.13 -5.53 -1.67
CA ILE A 53 -6.21 -6.80 -2.38
C ILE A 53 -5.58 -6.60 -3.75
N THR A 54 -4.68 -7.49 -4.15
CA THR A 54 -3.98 -7.37 -5.43
C THR A 54 -3.78 -8.73 -6.10
N ARG A 55 -3.74 -8.74 -7.43
CA ARG A 55 -3.29 -9.90 -8.20
C ARG A 55 -1.77 -9.94 -8.38
N THR A 56 -1.11 -8.80 -8.18
CA THR A 56 0.34 -8.55 -8.38
C THR A 56 1.02 -8.17 -7.05
N PRO A 57 1.15 -9.10 -6.09
CA PRO A 57 1.78 -8.84 -4.79
C PRO A 57 3.22 -8.32 -4.89
N GLU A 58 3.98 -8.79 -5.87
CA GLU A 58 5.37 -8.43 -6.15
C GLU A 58 5.59 -6.94 -6.39
N PHE A 59 4.54 -6.20 -6.81
CA PHE A 59 4.59 -4.75 -6.94
C PHE A 59 4.59 -4.04 -5.56
N TYR A 60 3.85 -4.59 -4.60
CA TYR A 60 3.60 -3.99 -3.30
C TYR A 60 4.55 -4.48 -2.21
N GLU A 61 5.18 -5.65 -2.37
CA GLU A 61 6.18 -6.21 -1.44
C GLU A 61 7.34 -5.23 -1.14
N PRO A 62 7.98 -4.59 -2.14
CA PRO A 62 9.03 -3.59 -1.86
C PRO A 62 8.53 -2.33 -1.16
N LEU A 63 7.21 -2.14 -1.07
CA LEU A 63 6.55 -1.03 -0.38
C LEU A 63 6.08 -1.44 1.03
N PHE A 64 6.66 -2.52 1.56
CA PHE A 64 6.40 -3.09 2.88
C PHE A 64 5.00 -3.68 3.04
N PHE A 65 4.33 -4.10 1.96
CA PHE A 65 3.13 -4.91 2.07
C PHE A 65 3.49 -6.39 2.10
N ALA A 66 2.82 -7.16 2.94
CA ALA A 66 2.95 -8.61 2.97
C ALA A 66 1.57 -9.27 2.89
N ILE A 67 1.53 -10.44 2.27
CA ILE A 67 0.34 -11.29 2.29
C ILE A 67 0.06 -11.69 3.73
N GLN A 68 -1.16 -11.42 4.22
CA GLN A 68 -1.52 -11.74 5.61
C GLN A 68 -1.66 -13.25 5.82
N ASP A 69 -2.26 -13.94 4.84
CA ASP A 69 -2.47 -15.39 4.86
C ASP A 69 -2.12 -15.97 3.49
N PRO A 70 -1.02 -16.74 3.36
CA PRO A 70 -0.62 -17.37 2.11
C PRO A 70 -1.66 -18.34 1.52
N ALA A 71 -2.54 -18.91 2.33
CA ALA A 71 -3.61 -19.79 1.86
C ALA A 71 -4.80 -19.02 1.27
N ASN A 72 -4.84 -17.69 1.43
CA ASN A 72 -5.95 -16.87 0.98
C ASN A 72 -5.85 -16.53 -0.51
N ILE A 73 -6.77 -17.08 -1.29
CA ILE A 73 -6.87 -16.90 -2.75
C ILE A 73 -7.02 -15.42 -3.15
N ARG A 74 -7.60 -14.59 -2.27
CA ARG A 74 -7.81 -13.15 -2.53
C ARG A 74 -6.54 -12.31 -2.34
N LYS A 75 -5.38 -12.90 -1.99
CA LYS A 75 -4.09 -12.19 -1.83
C LYS A 75 -4.25 -10.85 -1.08
N PHE A 76 -4.90 -10.92 0.08
CA PHE A 76 -5.06 -9.77 0.96
C PHE A 76 -3.71 -9.43 1.58
N MET A 77 -3.29 -8.17 1.42
CA MET A 77 -2.00 -7.68 1.91
C MET A 77 -2.19 -6.59 2.94
N ILE A 78 -1.35 -6.59 3.97
CA ILE A 78 -1.26 -5.53 4.98
C ILE A 78 0.13 -4.91 4.92
N ARG A 79 0.21 -3.59 5.04
CA ARG A 79 1.49 -2.89 5.22
C ARG A 79 2.08 -3.20 6.59
N ILE A 80 3.26 -3.80 6.60
CA ILE A 80 4.07 -4.01 7.79
C ILE A 80 4.82 -2.70 8.06
N LYS A 81 4.54 -2.06 9.19
CA LYS A 81 5.44 -1.00 9.67
C LYS A 81 6.72 -1.68 10.15
N PRO A 82 7.91 -1.25 9.72
CA PRO A 82 9.15 -1.75 10.29
C PRO A 82 9.10 -1.51 11.81
N ALA A 83 9.51 -2.52 12.59
CA ALA A 83 9.65 -2.35 14.02
C ALA A 83 10.53 -1.13 14.27
N VAL A 84 10.11 -0.22 15.16
CA VAL A 84 10.94 0.92 15.58
C VAL A 84 12.20 0.33 16.24
N GLY A 85 13.27 0.22 15.46
CA GLY A 85 14.48 -0.49 15.86
C GLY A 85 15.35 -0.89 14.67
N LYS A 86 16.37 -0.07 14.40
CA LYS A 86 17.43 -0.16 13.38
C LYS A 86 17.13 0.46 12.02
N GLN A 87 17.13 1.79 12.03
CA GLN A 87 17.91 2.51 11.02
C GLN A 87 19.40 2.28 11.34
N ALA A 88 20.14 1.72 10.40
CA ALA A 88 21.59 1.85 10.28
C ALA A 88 21.85 2.59 8.97
#